data_AF-A0A929KN08-F1
#
_entry.id   AF-A0A929KN08-F1
#
_cell.length_a   1.000
_cell.length_b   1.000
_cell.length_c   1.000
_cell.angle_alpha   90.00
_cell.angle_beta   90.00
_cell.angle_gamma   90.00
#
_symmetry.space_group_name_H-M   'P 1'
#
loop_
_entity.id
_entity.type
_entity.pdbx_description
1 polymer ?
#
loop_
_entity_poly.entity_id
_entity_poly.type
_entity_poly.pdbx_seq_one_letter_code
_entity_poly.pdbx_strand_id
1 'polypeptide(L)'
;MKFSISKTLKGTVILALLDLVLIWIWVKNEDLNGAAMYLYILVPFVFILNIIIGAVLFFAKRAYSGMFFINCIVASVITSWLFTSEMTKQANAAYDIWVFDLQDTTFRVSKSNKSNNFNMSYSFHPGSSWSFMDGHYEQRRDTLLLTADSIKMFIHHGKLYNFRRLKPPIVLKIYDPERN
;
A
#
# COMPACT_ATOMS: atom_id res chain seq x y z
N MET A 1 31.83 -30.95 12.44
CA MET A 1 31.78 -30.10 11.22
C MET A 1 32.27 -28.71 11.62
N LYS A 2 33.44 -28.24 11.20
CA LYS A 2 33.95 -26.90 11.58
C LYS A 2 33.24 -25.82 10.75
N PHE A 3 32.30 -25.11 11.37
CA PHE A 3 31.65 -23.94 10.76
C PHE A 3 32.67 -22.80 10.68
N SER A 4 33.02 -22.40 9.46
CA SER A 4 33.78 -21.17 9.24
C SER A 4 32.80 -20.02 9.14
N ILE A 5 32.66 -19.26 10.22
CA ILE A 5 31.71 -18.14 10.37
C ILE A 5 31.77 -17.18 9.17
N SER A 6 32.96 -16.86 8.65
CA SER A 6 33.11 -15.94 7.52
C SER A 6 32.58 -16.49 6.19
N LYS A 7 32.66 -17.81 5.96
CA LYS A 7 32.09 -18.45 4.76
C LYS A 7 30.58 -18.56 4.85
N THR A 8 30.08 -18.88 6.04
CA THR A 8 28.62 -18.94 6.31
C THR A 8 27.97 -17.58 6.13
N LEU A 9 28.58 -16.52 6.67
CA LEU A 9 28.07 -15.15 6.57
C LEU A 9 28.04 -14.65 5.11
N LYS A 10 29.12 -14.85 4.33
CA LYS A 10 29.15 -14.47 2.91
C LYS A 10 28.06 -15.17 2.10
N GLY A 11 27.85 -16.47 2.33
CA GLY A 11 26.81 -17.23 1.63
C GLY A 11 25.40 -16.75 1.98
N THR A 12 25.13 -16.46 3.26
CA THR A 12 23.83 -15.90 3.68
C THR A 12 23.58 -14.52 3.08
N VAL A 13 24.59 -13.64 2.98
CA VAL A 13 24.43 -12.34 2.32
C VAL A 13 24.09 -12.49 0.84
N ILE A 14 24.74 -13.41 0.13
CA ILE A 14 24.44 -13.68 -1.28
C ILE A 14 23.01 -14.22 -1.44
N LEU A 15 22.59 -15.15 -0.58
CA LEU A 15 21.20 -15.67 -0.55
C LEU A 15 20.19 -14.55 -0.32
N ALA A 16 20.42 -13.70 0.70
CA ALA A 16 19.53 -12.58 1.00
C ALA A 16 19.42 -11.58 -0.17
N LEU A 17 20.51 -11.32 -0.90
CA LEU A 17 20.49 -10.46 -2.09
C LEU A 17 19.70 -11.10 -3.23
N LEU A 18 19.84 -12.41 -3.44
CA LEU A 18 19.06 -13.13 -4.45
C LEU A 18 17.57 -13.11 -4.10
N ASP A 19 17.22 -13.39 -2.86
CA ASP A 19 15.84 -13.31 -2.38
C ASP A 19 15.29 -11.89 -2.56
N LEU A 20 16.06 -10.87 -2.20
CA LEU A 20 15.66 -9.48 -2.39
C LEU A 20 15.33 -9.17 -3.85
N VAL A 21 16.19 -9.55 -4.79
CA VAL A 21 15.97 -9.30 -6.22
C VAL A 21 14.76 -10.10 -6.74
N LEU A 22 14.66 -11.39 -6.39
CA LEU A 22 13.57 -12.25 -6.85
C LEU A 22 12.21 -11.78 -6.32
N ILE A 23 12.12 -11.51 -5.01
CA ILE A 23 10.91 -11.00 -4.36
C ILE A 23 10.57 -9.62 -4.92
N TRP A 24 11.56 -8.75 -5.15
CA TRP A 24 11.32 -7.42 -5.71
C TRP A 24 10.78 -7.46 -7.14
N ILE A 25 11.33 -8.32 -8.01
CA ILE A 25 10.79 -8.50 -9.36
C ILE A 25 9.36 -9.05 -9.30
N TRP A 26 9.13 -10.03 -8.43
CA TRP A 26 7.81 -10.63 -8.29
C TRP A 26 6.77 -9.62 -7.80
N VAL A 27 7.05 -8.92 -6.70
CA VAL A 27 6.11 -7.96 -6.09
C VAL A 27 5.76 -6.82 -7.05
N LYS A 28 6.69 -6.45 -7.94
CA LYS A 28 6.48 -5.39 -8.93
C LYS A 28 5.53 -5.77 -10.06
N ASN A 29 5.45 -7.06 -10.38
CA ASN A 29 4.61 -7.54 -11.47
C ASN A 29 3.19 -7.89 -10.99
N GLU A 30 2.97 -7.97 -9.69
CA GLU A 30 1.70 -8.39 -9.11
C GLU A 30 0.77 -7.23 -8.74
N ASP A 31 -0.52 -7.39 -9.05
CA ASP A 31 -1.57 -6.47 -8.58
C ASP A 31 -1.96 -6.86 -7.15
N LEU A 32 -1.45 -6.10 -6.18
CA LEU A 32 -1.63 -6.35 -4.76
C LEU A 32 -2.84 -5.61 -4.16
N ASN A 33 -3.69 -5.04 -5.03
CA ASN A 33 -4.87 -4.26 -4.70
C ASN A 33 -5.62 -4.77 -3.44
N GLY A 34 -5.40 -4.09 -2.31
CA GLY A 34 -6.15 -4.28 -1.06
C GLY A 34 -5.98 -5.63 -0.36
N ALA A 35 -5.16 -6.54 -0.88
CA ALA A 35 -5.09 -7.91 -0.39
C ALA A 35 -4.00 -8.06 0.68
N ALA A 36 -4.19 -7.41 1.83
CA ALA A 36 -3.34 -7.62 3.02
C ALA A 36 -3.28 -9.10 3.44
N MET A 37 -4.26 -9.90 3.02
CA MET A 37 -4.27 -11.36 3.14
C MET A 37 -3.03 -12.02 2.52
N TYR A 38 -2.43 -11.46 1.45
CA TYR A 38 -1.21 -12.01 0.86
C TYR A 38 -0.06 -12.06 1.85
N LEU A 39 0.11 -11.04 2.70
CA LEU A 39 1.18 -11.01 3.70
C LEU A 39 1.06 -12.16 4.71
N TYR A 40 -0.17 -12.47 5.15
CA TYR A 40 -0.43 -13.53 6.13
C TYR A 40 -0.16 -14.94 5.60
N ILE A 41 -0.23 -15.14 4.29
CA ILE A 41 0.04 -16.44 3.67
C ILE A 41 1.49 -16.52 3.21
N LEU A 42 1.97 -15.47 2.55
CA LEU A 42 3.25 -15.47 1.86
C LEU A 42 4.44 -15.45 2.83
N VAL A 43 4.39 -14.65 3.88
CA VAL A 43 5.51 -14.55 4.83
C VAL A 43 5.74 -15.89 5.55
N PRO A 44 4.71 -16.57 6.12
CA PRO A 44 4.90 -17.91 6.66
C PRO A 44 5.33 -18.94 5.61
N PHE A 45 4.84 -18.83 4.38
CA PHE A 45 5.24 -19.73 3.30
C PHE A 45 6.74 -19.63 2.99
N VAL A 46 7.29 -18.42 2.83
CA VAL A 46 8.73 -18.19 2.59
C VAL A 46 9.57 -18.68 3.77
N PHE A 47 9.08 -18.49 5.00
CA PHE A 47 9.72 -18.99 6.22
C PHE A 47 9.82 -20.52 6.22
N ILE A 48 8.68 -21.20 6.03
CA ILE A 48 8.58 -22.67 6.06
C ILE A 48 9.42 -23.28 4.92
N LEU A 49 9.36 -22.72 3.71
CA LEU A 49 10.11 -23.21 2.56
C LEU A 49 11.62 -23.18 2.81
N ASN A 50 12.15 -22.09 3.38
CA ASN A 50 13.56 -22.01 3.75
C ASN A 50 13.95 -23.03 4.84
N ILE A 51 13.08 -23.29 5.82
CA ILE A 51 13.31 -24.33 6.84
C ILE A 51 13.36 -25.72 6.20
N ILE A 52 12.43 -26.02 5.29
CA ILE A 52 12.39 -27.31 4.59
C ILE A 52 13.68 -27.52 3.79
N ILE A 53 14.13 -26.51 3.02
CA ILE A 53 15.39 -26.60 2.27
C ILE A 53 16.57 -26.79 3.23
N GLY A 54 16.61 -26.04 4.33
CA GLY A 54 17.64 -26.16 5.36
C GLY A 54 17.69 -27.57 5.98
N ALA A 55 16.53 -28.15 6.29
CA ALA A 55 16.40 -29.49 6.84
C ALA A 55 16.82 -30.58 5.83
N VAL A 56 16.39 -30.49 4.57
CA VAL A 56 16.82 -31.42 3.50
C VAL A 56 18.35 -31.39 3.33
N LEU A 57 18.94 -30.19 3.27
CA LEU A 57 20.39 -30.03 3.18
C LEU A 57 21.12 -30.53 4.42
N PHE A 58 20.49 -30.42 5.60
CA PHE A 58 21.03 -30.94 6.85
C PHE A 58 21.16 -32.47 6.80
N PHE A 59 20.08 -33.16 6.41
CA PHE A 59 20.07 -34.62 6.26
C PHE A 59 21.01 -35.09 5.15
N ALA A 60 21.17 -34.30 4.08
CA ALA A 60 22.16 -34.54 3.03
C ALA A 60 23.61 -34.21 3.45
N LYS A 61 23.86 -33.86 4.73
CA LYS A 61 25.17 -33.50 5.30
C LYS A 61 25.89 -32.39 4.53
N ARG A 62 25.14 -31.45 3.93
CA ARG A 62 25.69 -30.33 3.16
C ARG A 62 26.08 -29.17 4.07
N ALA A 63 27.25 -28.59 3.82
CA ALA A 63 27.80 -27.49 4.62
C ALA A 63 26.96 -26.20 4.60
N TYR A 64 26.08 -26.05 3.61
CA TYR A 64 25.23 -24.86 3.43
C TYR A 64 23.92 -24.91 4.22
N SER A 65 23.58 -26.02 4.86
CA SER A 65 22.32 -26.18 5.61
C SER A 65 22.08 -25.07 6.64
N GLY A 66 23.11 -24.70 7.41
CA GLY A 66 23.02 -23.64 8.42
C GLY A 66 22.65 -22.26 7.85
N MET A 67 22.99 -21.98 6.60
CA MET A 67 22.66 -20.69 5.97
C MET A 67 21.16 -20.55 5.77
N PHE A 68 20.44 -21.62 5.43
CA PHE A 68 19.00 -21.60 5.17
C PHE A 68 18.15 -21.36 6.42
N PHE A 69 18.63 -21.79 7.60
CA PHE A 69 17.97 -21.48 8.87
C PHE A 69 18.12 -20.01 9.26
N ILE A 70 19.24 -19.36 8.92
CA ILE A 70 19.38 -17.91 9.09
C ILE A 70 18.54 -17.20 8.01
N ASN A 71 18.58 -17.71 6.79
CA ASN A 71 17.89 -17.15 5.65
C ASN A 71 16.37 -17.20 5.80
N CYS A 72 15.79 -18.17 6.50
CA CYS A 72 14.33 -18.21 6.70
C CYS A 72 13.81 -16.96 7.42
N ILE A 73 14.56 -16.43 8.40
CA ILE A 73 14.21 -15.19 9.10
C ILE A 73 14.44 -14.00 8.18
N VAL A 74 15.61 -13.91 7.56
CA VAL A 74 16.00 -12.78 6.70
C VAL A 74 15.06 -12.63 5.50
N ALA A 75 14.79 -13.72 4.78
CA ALA A 75 13.89 -13.75 3.64
C ALA A 75 12.45 -13.38 4.02
N SER A 76 11.98 -13.81 5.20
CA SER A 76 10.64 -13.46 5.70
C SER A 76 10.51 -11.96 5.98
N VAL A 77 11.54 -11.35 6.58
CA VAL A 77 11.58 -9.90 6.82
C VAL A 77 11.62 -9.13 5.50
N ILE A 78 12.48 -9.54 4.56
CA ILE A 78 12.56 -8.92 3.22
C ILE A 78 11.21 -9.00 2.51
N THR A 79 10.56 -10.17 2.53
CA THR A 79 9.23 -10.40 1.94
C THR A 79 8.22 -9.44 2.53
N SER A 80 8.12 -9.39 3.87
CA SER A 80 7.17 -8.52 4.56
C SER A 80 7.38 -7.04 4.21
N TRP A 81 8.63 -6.59 4.21
CA TRP A 81 8.96 -5.20 3.92
C TRP A 81 8.66 -4.81 2.46
N LEU A 82 9.07 -5.63 1.48
CA LEU A 82 8.86 -5.34 0.06
C LEU A 82 7.37 -5.34 -0.31
N PHE A 83 6.62 -6.35 0.14
CA PHE A 83 5.18 -6.43 -0.12
C PHE A 83 4.42 -5.29 0.54
N THR A 84 4.72 -4.95 1.79
CA THR A 84 4.07 -3.82 2.47
C THR A 84 4.37 -2.51 1.73
N SER A 85 5.62 -2.27 1.34
CA SER A 85 6.00 -1.06 0.60
C SER A 85 5.28 -0.94 -0.74
N GLU A 86 5.21 -2.03 -1.50
CA GLU A 86 4.55 -2.00 -2.81
C GLU A 86 3.03 -1.91 -2.70
N MET A 87 2.42 -2.62 -1.74
CA MET A 87 1.00 -2.49 -1.42
C MET A 87 0.62 -1.04 -1.07
N THR A 88 1.41 -0.37 -0.22
CA THR A 88 1.17 1.03 0.13
C THR A 88 1.28 1.93 -1.11
N LYS A 89 2.28 1.70 -1.98
CA LYS A 89 2.42 2.46 -3.23
C LYS A 89 1.22 2.25 -4.15
N GLN A 90 0.81 1.00 -4.38
CA GLN A 90 -0.34 0.70 -5.24
C GLN A 90 -1.65 1.24 -4.65
N ALA A 91 -1.86 1.12 -3.34
CA ALA A 91 -3.02 1.68 -2.65
C ALA A 91 -3.09 3.21 -2.77
N ASN A 92 -1.94 3.90 -2.60
CA ASN A 92 -1.85 5.34 -2.75
C ASN A 92 -2.00 5.79 -4.21
N ALA A 93 -1.50 5.00 -5.17
CA ALA A 93 -1.64 5.29 -6.59
C ALA A 93 -3.06 4.99 -7.11
N ALA A 94 -3.82 4.13 -6.43
CA ALA A 94 -5.16 3.73 -6.85
C ALA A 94 -6.21 4.85 -6.73
N TYR A 95 -5.95 5.86 -5.89
CA TYR A 95 -6.91 6.93 -5.63
C TYR A 95 -6.25 8.30 -5.54
N ASP A 96 -6.86 9.29 -6.20
CA ASP A 96 -6.57 10.70 -5.92
C ASP A 96 -7.50 11.17 -4.80
N ILE A 97 -6.94 11.86 -3.80
CA ILE A 97 -7.67 12.25 -2.59
C ILE A 97 -7.65 13.77 -2.43
N TRP A 98 -8.82 14.36 -2.23
CA TRP A 98 -8.99 15.75 -1.83
C TRP A 98 -9.71 15.83 -0.50
N VAL A 99 -9.25 16.71 0.39
CA VAL A 99 -9.80 16.87 1.75
C VAL A 99 -10.27 18.31 1.93
N PHE A 100 -11.49 18.49 2.41
CA PHE A 100 -12.13 19.79 2.58
C PHE A 100 -12.66 19.91 3.99
N ASP A 101 -12.37 21.02 4.67
CA ASP A 101 -12.95 21.30 5.98
C ASP A 101 -14.12 22.27 5.84
N LEU A 102 -15.26 21.91 6.42
CA LEU A 102 -16.44 22.77 6.50
C LEU A 102 -16.95 22.74 7.94
N GLN A 103 -16.70 23.83 8.68
CA GLN A 103 -16.99 23.92 10.12
C GLN A 103 -16.33 22.75 10.87
N ASP A 104 -17.09 21.98 11.64
CA ASP A 104 -16.59 20.86 12.44
C ASP A 104 -16.63 19.53 11.67
N THR A 105 -16.71 19.57 10.34
CA THR A 105 -16.77 18.37 9.49
C THR A 105 -15.68 18.40 8.42
N THR A 106 -14.88 17.34 8.38
CA THR A 106 -13.93 17.10 7.28
C THR A 106 -14.58 16.17 6.27
N PHE A 107 -14.57 16.59 5.00
CA PHE A 107 -15.02 15.82 3.86
C PHE A 107 -13.82 15.32 3.05
N ARG A 108 -13.82 14.04 2.70
CA ARG A 108 -12.78 13.44 1.86
C ARG A 108 -13.42 12.97 0.55
N VAL A 109 -12.92 13.46 -0.57
CA VAL A 109 -13.27 12.95 -1.91
C VAL A 109 -12.13 12.04 -2.37
N SER A 110 -12.46 10.79 -2.66
CA SER A 110 -11.55 9.78 -3.20
C SER A 110 -11.99 9.42 -4.61
N LYS A 111 -11.20 9.80 -5.62
CA LYS A 111 -11.43 9.47 -7.03
C LYS A 111 -10.63 8.22 -7.38
N SER A 112 -11.27 7.21 -7.94
CA SER A 112 -10.54 6.05 -8.46
C SER A 112 -9.72 6.43 -9.69
N ASN A 113 -8.47 5.96 -9.73
CA ASN A 113 -7.60 6.08 -10.90
C ASN A 113 -7.77 4.89 -11.87
N LYS A 114 -8.49 3.83 -11.45
CA LYS A 114 -8.77 2.63 -12.27
C LYS A 114 -10.18 2.63 -12.86
N SER A 115 -11.12 3.41 -12.33
CA SER A 115 -12.49 3.53 -12.83
C SER A 115 -12.94 4.98 -12.87
N ASN A 116 -14.10 5.27 -13.47
CA ASN A 116 -14.71 6.60 -13.50
C ASN A 116 -15.52 6.91 -12.22
N ASN A 117 -15.23 6.22 -11.11
CA ASN A 117 -15.99 6.36 -9.87
C ASN A 117 -15.27 7.25 -8.87
N PHE A 118 -16.05 7.92 -8.03
CA PHE A 118 -15.57 8.57 -6.81
C PHE A 118 -16.45 8.20 -5.62
N ASN A 119 -15.86 8.30 -4.43
CA ASN A 119 -16.59 8.26 -3.17
C ASN A 119 -16.28 9.55 -2.40
N MET A 120 -17.27 10.08 -1.70
CA MET A 120 -17.11 11.10 -0.69
C MET A 120 -17.45 10.53 0.69
N SER A 121 -16.57 10.73 1.66
CA SER A 121 -16.82 10.42 3.07
C SER A 121 -16.72 11.68 3.92
N TYR A 122 -17.27 11.61 5.15
CA TYR A 122 -17.16 12.69 6.12
C TYR A 122 -16.78 12.18 7.51
N SER A 123 -16.16 13.05 8.30
CA SER A 123 -15.73 12.78 9.67
C SER A 123 -15.91 14.02 10.55
N PHE A 124 -16.46 13.84 11.76
CA PHE A 124 -16.48 14.88 12.80
C PHE A 124 -15.21 14.89 13.65
N HIS A 125 -14.53 13.74 13.79
CA HIS A 125 -13.32 13.59 14.59
C HIS A 125 -12.31 12.69 13.87
N PRO A 126 -10.99 12.89 14.09
CA PRO A 126 -9.95 12.03 13.55
C PRO A 126 -10.20 10.56 13.93
N GLY A 127 -10.09 9.64 12.96
CA GLY A 127 -10.25 8.20 13.18
C GLY A 127 -11.66 7.64 13.04
N SER A 128 -12.67 8.48 12.76
CA SER A 128 -14.03 8.05 12.40
C SER A 128 -14.38 8.59 11.02
N SER A 129 -14.88 7.77 10.11
CA SER A 129 -15.36 8.23 8.81
C SER A 129 -16.60 7.46 8.38
N TRP A 130 -17.62 8.17 7.91
CA TRP A 130 -18.80 7.56 7.31
C TRP A 130 -18.84 7.84 5.81
N SER A 131 -19.25 6.83 5.04
CA SER A 131 -19.55 7.03 3.63
C SER A 131 -20.69 8.04 3.51
N PHE A 132 -20.53 9.03 2.64
CA PHE A 132 -21.53 10.05 2.39
C PHE A 132 -22.27 9.77 1.09
N MET A 133 -21.51 9.53 0.02
CA MET A 133 -22.02 9.58 -1.33
C MET A 133 -21.01 8.98 -2.31
N ASP A 134 -21.51 8.13 -3.20
CA ASP A 134 -20.75 7.56 -4.31
C ASP A 134 -21.29 8.09 -5.63
N GLY A 135 -20.44 8.15 -6.66
CA GLY A 135 -20.86 8.61 -7.97
C GLY A 135 -19.79 8.47 -9.03
N HIS A 136 -20.00 9.16 -10.16
CA HIS A 136 -19.08 9.18 -11.28
C HIS A 136 -18.40 10.53 -11.42
N TYR A 137 -17.17 10.52 -11.92
CA TYR A 137 -16.45 11.74 -12.26
C TYR A 137 -16.20 11.87 -13.77
N GLU A 138 -15.99 13.11 -14.19
CA GLU A 138 -15.53 13.45 -15.54
C GLU A 138 -14.41 14.50 -15.41
N GLN A 139 -13.23 14.21 -15.95
CA GLN A 139 -12.12 15.16 -15.97
C GLN A 139 -12.26 16.08 -17.19
N ARG A 140 -12.33 17.40 -16.97
CA ARG A 140 -12.34 18.43 -18.02
C ARG A 140 -11.25 19.46 -17.75
N ARG A 141 -10.10 19.31 -18.43
CA ARG A 141 -8.92 20.17 -18.23
C ARG A 141 -8.55 20.21 -16.73
N ASP A 142 -8.61 21.37 -16.09
CA ASP A 142 -8.28 21.59 -14.67
C ASP A 142 -9.49 21.48 -13.74
N THR A 143 -10.58 20.88 -14.21
CA THR A 143 -11.82 20.73 -13.47
C THR A 143 -12.23 19.27 -13.40
N LEU A 144 -12.41 18.77 -12.18
CA LEU A 144 -12.98 17.46 -11.92
C LEU A 144 -14.48 17.64 -11.65
N LEU A 145 -15.32 17.22 -12.59
CA LEU A 145 -16.77 17.21 -12.41
C LEU A 145 -17.17 15.93 -11.67
N LEU A 146 -17.99 16.06 -10.64
CA LEU A 146 -18.45 14.96 -9.78
C LEU A 146 -19.98 14.92 -9.84
N THR A 147 -20.53 13.77 -10.23
CA THR A 147 -21.97 13.56 -10.35
C THR A 147 -22.39 12.37 -9.51
N ALA A 148 -23.32 12.60 -8.59
CA ALA A 148 -23.94 11.55 -7.77
C ALA A 148 -25.44 11.80 -7.72
N ASP A 149 -26.24 10.83 -8.15
CA ASP A 149 -27.68 10.95 -8.30
C ASP A 149 -28.10 12.23 -9.06
N SER A 150 -28.72 13.18 -8.36
CA SER A 150 -29.16 14.48 -8.88
C SER A 150 -28.21 15.64 -8.54
N ILE A 151 -27.11 15.35 -7.83
CA ILE A 151 -26.15 16.34 -7.36
C ILE A 151 -24.98 16.43 -8.33
N LYS A 152 -24.66 17.66 -8.74
CA LYS A 152 -23.47 17.98 -9.54
C LYS A 152 -22.60 18.96 -8.77
N MET A 153 -21.37 18.56 -8.51
CA MET A 153 -20.34 19.38 -7.88
C MET A 153 -19.06 19.33 -8.70
N PHE A 154 -18.12 20.22 -8.45
CA PHE A 154 -16.84 20.18 -9.16
C PHE A 154 -15.70 20.69 -8.30
N ILE A 155 -14.52 20.10 -8.52
CA ILE A 155 -13.26 20.55 -7.92
C ILE A 155 -12.48 21.30 -9.00
N HIS A 156 -12.12 22.54 -8.72
CA HIS A 156 -11.34 23.39 -9.62
C HIS A 156 -10.37 24.24 -8.80
N HIS A 157 -9.09 24.26 -9.18
CA HIS A 157 -8.01 24.97 -8.47
C HIS A 157 -8.04 24.79 -6.93
N GLY A 158 -8.18 23.55 -6.47
CA GLY A 158 -8.18 23.23 -5.03
C GLY A 158 -9.40 23.78 -4.29
N LYS A 159 -10.53 23.97 -4.96
CA LYS A 159 -11.78 24.42 -4.34
C LYS A 159 -12.94 23.54 -4.78
N LEU A 160 -13.82 23.19 -3.84
CA LEU A 160 -15.04 22.42 -4.08
C LEU A 160 -16.23 23.37 -4.22
N TYR A 161 -16.91 23.28 -5.36
CA TYR A 161 -18.04 24.13 -5.74
C TYR A 161 -19.35 23.34 -5.76
N ASN A 162 -20.48 24.06 -5.60
CA ASN A 162 -21.85 23.52 -5.62
C ASN A 162 -22.14 22.41 -4.59
N PHE A 163 -21.24 22.20 -3.62
CA PHE A 163 -21.49 21.30 -2.51
C PHE A 163 -22.53 21.90 -1.56
N ARG A 164 -23.60 21.14 -1.28
CA ARG A 164 -24.74 21.55 -0.43
C ARG A 164 -25.35 22.92 -0.79
N ARG A 165 -25.27 23.30 -2.07
CA ARG A 165 -25.76 24.62 -2.59
C ARG A 165 -25.14 25.82 -1.87
N LEU A 166 -23.94 25.67 -1.31
CA LEU A 166 -23.19 26.78 -0.71
C LEU A 166 -22.74 27.76 -1.80
N LYS A 167 -22.90 29.06 -1.53
CA LYS A 167 -22.38 30.14 -2.40
C LYS A 167 -20.85 30.22 -2.38
N PRO A 168 -20.18 30.29 -1.21
CA PRO A 168 -18.72 30.23 -1.19
C PRO A 168 -18.25 28.80 -1.44
N PRO A 169 -17.22 28.59 -2.28
CA PRO A 169 -16.62 27.28 -2.43
C PRO A 169 -15.79 26.91 -1.21
N ILE A 170 -15.63 25.61 -0.96
CA ILE A 170 -14.85 25.10 0.16
C ILE A 170 -13.42 24.90 -0.31
N VAL A 171 -12.46 25.48 0.41
CA VAL A 171 -11.04 25.41 0.06
C VAL A 171 -10.46 24.06 0.46
N LEU A 172 -9.61 23.50 -0.39
CA LEU A 172 -8.85 22.29 -0.12
C LEU A 172 -7.98 22.51 1.12
N LYS A 173 -8.07 21.58 2.06
CA LYS A 173 -7.15 21.50 3.19
C LYS A 173 -5.77 21.14 2.63
N ILE A 174 -4.83 22.08 2.76
CA ILE A 174 -3.44 21.80 2.47
C ILE A 174 -2.94 20.89 3.60
N TYR A 175 -2.50 19.68 3.24
CA TYR A 175 -1.86 18.78 4.19
C TYR A 175 -0.49 19.34 4.54
N ASP A 176 -0.31 19.76 5.79
CA ASP A 176 0.99 20.13 6.35
C ASP A 176 1.58 18.90 7.05
N PRO A 177 2.60 18.25 6.46
CA PRO A 177 3.20 17.05 7.05
C PRO A 177 3.99 17.32 8.34
N GLU A 178 4.25 18.58 8.74
CA GLU A 178 5.05 18.91 9.92
C GLU A 178 4.25 19.11 11.23
N ARG A 179 2.94 18.79 11.23
CA ARG A 179 2.06 18.97 12.40
C ARG A 179 1.49 17.66 12.99
N ASN A 180 2.29 16.59 13.03
CA ASN A 180 2.07 15.43 13.91
C ASN A 180 3.40 14.87 14.43
#